data_AF-A0A9X0CIW9-F1
#
_entry.id   AF-A0A9X0CIW9-F1
#
_cell.length_a   1.000
_cell.length_b   1.000
_cell.length_c   1.000
_cell.angle_alpha   90.00
_cell.angle_beta   90.00
_cell.angle_gamma   90.00
#
_symmetry.space_group_name_H-M   'P 1'
#
loop_
_entity.id
_entity.type
_entity.pdbx_description
1 polymer ?
#
loop_
_entity_poly.entity_id
_entity_poly.type
_entity_poly.pdbx_seq_one_letter_code
_entity_poly.pdbx_strand_id
1 'polypeptide(L)'
;MEKNDDNRSGSGRTVTKQKPASIRRLLEKFCGYTTAHGLGRLSESKNIISRLAWSLFCIGALTMFVLQVYNLFLIYLSRPVSTVVKVEHDSRAKFPAVTICNMNMLRTGKLPDRYIDDILEKLTAYVNQSSLDKPANSTSGNASLLAEEEVFESSGEEYLEEGEGDYFGGSTEEEVKEIEYMIEEALLANIALENDSTLFEMGHQFEDFVFHCSFRGYDCR
;
A
#
# COMPACT_ATOMS: atom_id res chain seq x y z
N MET A 1 13.68 38.31 87.51
CA MET A 1 12.77 37.92 88.60
C MET A 1 12.45 36.46 88.42
N GLU A 2 13.12 35.62 89.19
CA GLU A 2 12.77 34.22 89.42
C GLU A 2 11.36 34.10 90.01
N LYS A 3 10.66 33.03 89.62
CA LYS A 3 9.96 32.17 90.58
C LYS A 3 9.89 30.75 90.01
N ASN A 4 10.64 29.86 90.64
CA ASN A 4 10.39 28.43 90.69
C ASN A 4 9.16 28.19 91.57
N ASP A 5 8.34 27.20 91.21
CA ASP A 5 7.61 26.36 92.16
C ASP A 5 7.53 24.94 91.55
N ASP A 6 8.21 24.02 92.21
CA ASP A 6 8.19 22.58 91.97
C ASP A 6 6.80 22.00 92.23
N ASN A 7 6.34 21.03 91.40
CA ASN A 7 5.78 19.82 92.01
C ASN A 7 5.77 18.60 91.08
N ARG A 8 6.20 17.49 91.68
CA ARG A 8 6.38 16.15 91.13
C ARG A 8 5.11 15.33 91.29
N SER A 9 4.97 14.36 90.39
CA SER A 9 4.23 13.09 90.55
C SER A 9 2.78 13.06 90.07
N GLY A 10 2.48 12.06 89.24
CA GLY A 10 1.10 11.72 88.88
C GLY A 10 0.94 11.08 87.51
N SER A 11 1.60 9.94 87.28
CA SER A 11 1.24 9.03 86.19
C SER A 11 -0.21 8.56 86.40
N GLY A 12 -1.13 9.17 85.66
CA GLY A 12 -2.53 8.76 85.57
C GLY A 12 -2.90 8.62 84.10
N ARG A 13 -2.63 7.45 83.51
CA ARG A 13 -3.24 7.06 82.23
C ARG A 13 -4.74 6.89 82.47
N THR A 14 -5.50 7.96 82.28
CA THR A 14 -6.94 7.87 82.07
C THR A 14 -7.14 7.23 80.69
N VAL A 15 -7.46 5.93 80.69
CA VAL A 15 -7.93 5.22 79.50
C VAL A 15 -9.28 5.83 79.14
N THR A 16 -9.26 6.87 78.31
CA THR A 16 -10.47 7.43 77.73
C THR A 16 -11.03 6.38 76.77
N LYS A 17 -12.17 5.78 77.13
CA LYS A 17 -12.99 4.98 76.21
C LYS A 17 -13.27 5.84 74.97
N GLN A 18 -12.58 5.56 73.86
CA GLN A 18 -12.86 6.24 72.61
C GLN A 18 -14.26 5.81 72.15
N LYS A 19 -15.23 6.75 72.20
CA LYS A 19 -16.51 6.60 71.51
C LYS A 19 -16.22 6.31 70.03
N PRO A 20 -16.99 5.42 69.35
CA PRO A 20 -16.76 5.17 67.94
C PRO A 20 -16.76 6.49 67.19
N ALA A 21 -15.72 6.74 66.40
CA ALA A 21 -15.60 7.98 65.66
C ALA A 21 -16.83 8.09 64.74
N SER A 22 -17.68 9.09 65.00
CA SER A 22 -18.81 9.39 64.12
C SER A 22 -18.27 9.58 62.70
N ILE A 23 -18.88 8.93 61.71
CA ILE A 23 -18.48 9.00 60.29
C ILE A 23 -18.32 10.45 59.83
N ARG A 24 -19.15 11.36 60.36
CA ARG A 24 -19.05 12.81 60.12
C ARG A 24 -17.71 13.39 60.57
N ARG A 25 -17.25 13.03 61.77
CA ARG A 25 -15.96 13.49 62.32
C ARG A 25 -14.78 12.90 61.54
N LEU A 26 -14.93 11.71 60.97
CA LEU A 26 -13.92 11.12 60.11
C LEU A 26 -13.83 11.83 58.76
N LEU A 27 -14.98 12.09 58.12
CA LEU A 27 -15.06 12.86 56.87
C LEU A 27 -14.53 14.30 57.05
N GLU A 28 -14.89 14.96 58.14
CA GLU A 28 -14.45 16.33 58.42
C GLU A 28 -12.93 16.41 58.63
N LYS A 29 -12.35 15.42 59.32
CA LYS A 29 -10.88 15.28 59.41
C LYS A 29 -10.27 15.02 58.04
N PHE A 30 -10.81 14.07 57.28
CA PHE A 30 -10.32 13.71 55.94
C PHE A 30 -10.34 14.91 54.98
N CYS A 31 -11.45 15.64 54.92
CA CYS A 31 -11.59 16.84 54.12
C CYS A 31 -10.67 17.98 54.58
N GLY A 32 -10.23 17.99 55.85
CA GLY A 32 -9.30 18.97 56.39
C GLY A 32 -7.83 18.75 56.00
N TYR A 33 -7.40 17.52 55.70
CA TYR A 33 -6.02 17.22 55.28
C TYR A 33 -5.89 16.75 53.83
N THR A 34 -6.99 16.51 53.12
CA THR A 34 -6.96 16.16 51.70
C THR A 34 -6.44 17.31 50.84
N THR A 35 -5.76 16.99 49.74
CA THR A 35 -5.32 17.96 48.73
C THR A 35 -6.45 18.40 47.79
N ALA A 36 -7.62 17.78 47.89
CA ALA A 36 -8.81 18.15 47.12
C ALA A 36 -9.36 19.51 47.58
N HIS A 37 -8.96 20.58 46.91
CA HIS A 37 -9.29 21.97 47.24
C HIS A 37 -10.79 22.24 47.46
N GLY A 38 -11.68 21.56 46.72
CA GLY A 38 -13.13 21.70 46.86
C GLY A 38 -13.72 21.04 48.12
N LEU A 39 -13.17 19.90 48.53
CA LEU A 39 -13.66 19.13 49.69
C LEU A 39 -13.36 19.83 51.02
N GLY A 40 -12.22 20.52 51.11
CA GLY A 40 -11.88 21.36 52.26
C GLY A 40 -12.88 22.49 52.47
N ARG A 41 -13.24 23.21 51.39
CA ARG A 41 -14.25 24.29 51.43
C ARG A 41 -15.65 23.80 51.75
N LEU A 42 -16.00 22.61 51.26
CA LEU A 42 -17.28 21.97 51.60
C LEU A 42 -17.36 21.61 53.09
N SER A 43 -16.25 21.14 53.68
CA SER A 43 -16.16 20.78 55.11
C SER A 43 -16.13 21.98 56.04
N GLU A 44 -15.52 23.10 55.62
CA GLU A 44 -15.41 24.32 56.42
C GLU A 44 -16.70 25.16 56.42
N SER A 45 -17.57 24.94 55.44
CA SER A 45 -18.78 25.74 55.24
C SER A 45 -19.82 25.55 56.35
N LYS A 46 -20.15 26.63 57.06
CA LYS A 46 -21.11 26.65 58.18
C LYS A 46 -22.56 26.87 57.72
N ASN A 47 -22.75 27.59 56.61
CA ASN A 47 -24.07 27.95 56.08
C ASN A 47 -24.59 26.89 55.11
N ILE A 48 -25.88 26.54 55.19
CA ILE A 48 -26.49 25.50 54.34
C ILE A 48 -26.38 25.85 52.84
N ILE A 49 -26.59 27.12 52.48
CA ILE A 49 -26.51 27.60 51.08
C ILE A 49 -25.09 27.42 50.55
N SER A 50 -24.08 27.86 51.30
CA SER A 50 -22.68 27.71 50.92
C SER A 50 -22.27 26.23 50.82
N ARG A 51 -22.78 25.35 51.70
CA ARG A 51 -22.56 23.89 51.62
C ARG A 51 -23.19 23.29 50.36
N LEU A 52 -24.38 23.73 49.98
CA LEU A 52 -25.04 23.27 48.75
C LEU A 52 -24.28 23.75 47.51
N ALA A 53 -23.85 25.01 47.48
CA ALA A 53 -23.06 25.56 46.38
C ALA A 53 -21.72 24.80 46.19
N TRP A 54 -20.96 24.59 47.27
CA TRP A 54 -19.71 23.83 47.20
C TRP A 54 -19.93 22.35 46.86
N SER A 55 -21.02 21.75 47.34
CA SER A 55 -21.42 20.39 46.93
C SER A 55 -21.67 20.31 45.43
N LEU A 56 -22.44 21.28 44.88
CA LEU A 56 -22.75 21.33 43.45
C LEU A 56 -21.48 21.48 42.61
N PHE A 57 -20.55 22.35 43.02
CA PHE A 57 -19.27 22.50 42.32
C PHE A 57 -18.40 21.23 42.40
N CYS A 58 -18.34 20.57 43.56
CA CYS A 58 -17.60 19.32 43.70
C CYS A 58 -18.19 18.21 42.83
N ILE A 59 -19.52 18.09 42.80
CA ILE A 59 -20.23 17.11 41.96
C ILE A 59 -20.02 17.45 40.47
N GLY A 60 -20.17 18.71 40.08
CA GLY A 60 -19.94 19.15 38.71
C GLY A 60 -18.52 18.89 38.22
N ALA A 61 -17.51 19.20 39.05
CA ALA A 61 -16.11 18.92 38.75
C ALA A 61 -15.83 17.42 38.64
N LEU A 62 -16.41 16.60 39.53
CA LEU A 62 -16.26 15.15 39.48
C LEU A 62 -16.90 14.57 38.22
N THR A 63 -18.12 14.99 37.87
CA THR A 63 -18.80 14.54 36.65
C THR A 63 -18.00 14.91 35.41
N MET A 64 -17.51 16.15 35.32
CA MET A 64 -16.69 16.60 34.20
C MET A 64 -15.40 15.78 34.10
N PHE A 65 -14.72 15.55 35.24
CA PHE A 65 -13.53 14.72 35.30
C PHE A 65 -13.79 13.30 34.79
N VAL A 66 -14.86 12.64 35.26
CA VAL A 66 -15.22 11.28 34.81
C VAL A 66 -15.50 11.25 33.30
N LEU A 67 -16.25 12.22 32.78
CA LEU A 67 -16.53 12.32 31.34
C LEU A 67 -15.25 12.50 30.52
N GLN A 68 -14.33 13.36 30.98
CA GLN A 68 -13.05 13.58 30.29
C GLN A 68 -12.17 12.32 30.31
N VAL A 69 -12.08 11.65 31.45
CA VAL A 69 -11.31 10.40 31.56
C VAL A 69 -11.93 9.32 30.67
N TYR A 70 -13.26 9.20 30.63
CA TYR A 70 -13.96 8.26 29.76
C TYR A 70 -13.65 8.54 28.27
N ASN A 71 -13.75 9.79 27.83
CA ASN A 71 -13.43 10.17 26.46
C ASN A 71 -11.96 9.90 26.11
N LEU A 72 -11.03 10.26 27.01
CA LEU A 72 -9.61 9.98 26.82
C LEU A 72 -9.34 8.48 26.75
N PHE A 73 -10.04 7.68 27.55
CA PHE A 73 -9.93 6.22 27.52
C PHE A 73 -10.44 5.63 26.21
N LEU A 74 -11.54 6.15 25.65
CA LEU A 74 -12.01 5.75 24.32
C LEU A 74 -11.01 6.10 23.22
N ILE A 75 -10.41 7.29 23.28
CA ILE A 75 -9.34 7.71 22.34
C ILE A 75 -8.12 6.80 22.48
N TYR A 76 -7.76 6.40 23.70
CA TYR A 76 -6.67 5.46 23.91
C TYR A 76 -6.99 4.08 23.29
N LEU A 77 -8.22 3.57 23.50
CA LEU A 77 -8.65 2.29 22.95
C LEU A 77 -8.84 2.28 21.44
N SER A 78 -9.11 3.43 20.81
CA SER A 78 -9.20 3.55 19.36
C SER A 78 -7.84 3.42 18.66
N ARG A 79 -6.74 3.35 19.42
CA ARG A 79 -5.36 3.16 18.94
C ARG A 79 -5.03 4.08 17.75
N PRO A 80 -5.19 5.40 17.90
CA PRO A 80 -4.87 6.33 16.83
C PRO A 80 -3.36 6.28 16.56
N VAL A 81 -3.00 6.11 15.30
CA VAL A 81 -1.61 6.16 14.85
C VAL A 81 -1.36 7.51 14.17
N SER A 82 -0.27 8.17 14.54
CA SER A 82 0.19 9.41 13.90
C SER A 82 1.54 9.13 13.24
N THR A 83 1.63 9.42 11.95
CA THR A 83 2.86 9.25 11.18
C THR A 83 3.56 10.59 11.04
N VAL A 84 4.87 10.62 11.32
CA VAL A 84 5.71 11.79 11.13
C VAL A 84 6.69 11.49 10.00
N VAL A 85 6.58 12.22 8.90
CA VAL A 85 7.48 12.08 7.75
C VAL A 85 8.68 13.00 7.94
N LYS A 86 9.89 12.43 7.84
CA LYS A 86 11.16 13.17 7.87
C LYS A 86 11.97 12.79 6.64
N VAL A 87 12.62 13.78 6.03
CA VAL A 87 13.51 13.57 4.87
C VAL A 87 14.95 13.71 5.36
N GLU A 88 15.68 12.60 5.35
CA GLU A 88 17.10 12.56 5.71
C GLU A 88 17.93 12.27 4.44
N HIS A 89 19.05 13.00 4.29
CA HIS A 89 19.94 12.86 3.15
C HIS A 89 21.15 12.03 3.55
N ASP A 90 21.12 10.72 3.25
CA ASP A 90 22.28 9.85 3.46
C ASP A 90 23.24 9.95 2.27
N SER A 91 24.53 10.09 2.56
CA SER A 91 25.63 10.04 1.58
C SER A 91 25.85 8.64 1.01
N ARG A 92 25.47 7.57 1.73
CA ARG A 92 25.69 6.17 1.36
C ARG A 92 24.39 5.37 1.35
N ALA A 93 23.52 5.67 0.39
CA ALA A 93 22.34 4.85 0.13
C ALA A 93 22.71 3.55 -0.60
N LYS A 94 22.10 2.44 -0.23
CA LYS A 94 22.24 1.16 -0.95
C LYS A 94 21.61 1.30 -2.34
N PHE A 95 22.29 0.80 -3.37
CA PHE A 95 21.70 0.69 -4.71
C PHE A 95 20.44 -0.20 -4.64
N PRO A 96 19.28 0.26 -5.15
CA PRO A 96 18.05 -0.52 -5.10
C PRO A 96 18.13 -1.73 -6.05
N ALA A 97 17.25 -2.71 -5.82
CA ALA A 97 16.98 -3.71 -6.84
C ALA A 97 16.21 -3.03 -7.99
N VAL A 98 16.80 -3.03 -9.18
CA VAL A 98 16.17 -2.52 -10.40
C VAL A 98 15.83 -3.71 -11.29
N THR A 99 14.56 -3.87 -11.61
CA THR A 99 14.09 -4.88 -12.57
C THR A 99 13.79 -4.18 -13.88
N ILE A 100 14.43 -4.62 -14.96
CA ILE A 100 14.20 -4.12 -16.31
C ILE A 100 13.53 -5.24 -17.10
N CYS A 101 12.44 -4.93 -17.77
CA CYS A 101 11.74 -5.85 -18.67
C CYS A 101 11.66 -5.20 -20.05
N ASN A 102 12.05 -5.94 -21.08
CA ASN A 102 11.80 -5.54 -22.45
C ASN A 102 10.34 -5.81 -22.80
N MET A 103 9.66 -4.84 -23.43
CA MET A 103 8.29 -5.01 -23.92
C MET A 103 8.23 -5.99 -25.09
N ASN A 104 9.31 -6.09 -25.86
CA ASN A 104 9.48 -7.25 -26.73
C ASN A 104 9.93 -8.42 -25.85
N MET A 105 9.07 -9.40 -25.66
CA MET A 105 9.35 -10.55 -24.80
C MET A 105 10.25 -11.61 -25.44
N LEU A 106 10.34 -11.64 -26.78
CA LEU A 106 10.96 -12.72 -27.52
C LEU A 106 11.98 -12.22 -28.54
N ARG A 107 13.08 -12.97 -28.66
CA ARG A 107 14.04 -12.77 -29.76
C ARG A 107 13.67 -13.69 -30.89
N THR A 108 13.14 -13.13 -31.98
CA THR A 108 12.73 -13.88 -33.19
C THR A 108 13.85 -14.81 -33.69
N GLY A 109 15.10 -14.35 -33.70
CA GLY A 109 16.26 -15.17 -34.11
C GLY A 109 16.68 -16.28 -33.13
N LYS A 110 16.02 -16.40 -31.97
CA LYS A 110 16.24 -17.47 -30.98
C LYS A 110 15.02 -18.37 -30.81
N LEU A 111 13.94 -18.13 -31.56
CA LEU A 111 12.78 -19.02 -31.56
C LEU A 111 13.12 -20.32 -32.32
N PRO A 112 12.82 -21.49 -31.76
CA PRO A 112 12.89 -22.75 -32.51
C PRO A 112 11.93 -22.76 -33.70
N ASP A 113 12.38 -23.31 -34.84
CA ASP A 113 11.63 -23.35 -36.10
C ASP A 113 10.22 -23.97 -35.96
N ARG A 114 10.07 -24.96 -35.06
CA ARG A 114 8.76 -25.59 -34.76
C ARG A 114 7.66 -24.61 -34.38
N TYR A 115 7.99 -23.47 -33.75
CA TYR A 115 6.98 -22.47 -33.39
C TYR A 115 6.53 -21.67 -34.60
N ILE A 116 7.45 -21.42 -35.55
CA ILE A 116 7.15 -20.75 -36.81
C ILE A 116 6.27 -21.67 -37.68
N ASP A 117 6.58 -22.96 -37.72
CA ASP A 117 5.78 -23.97 -38.42
C ASP A 117 4.36 -24.07 -37.85
N ASP A 118 4.21 -24.11 -36.52
CA ASP A 118 2.90 -24.11 -35.83
C ASP A 118 2.07 -22.84 -36.13
N ILE A 119 2.72 -21.67 -36.18
CA ILE A 119 2.06 -20.41 -36.55
C ILE A 119 1.58 -20.47 -37.99
N LEU A 120 2.43 -20.96 -38.90
CA LEU A 120 2.12 -21.07 -40.33
C LEU A 120 0.96 -22.04 -40.58
N GLU A 121 0.91 -23.16 -39.86
CA GLU A 121 -0.22 -24.11 -39.92
C GLU A 121 -1.53 -23.45 -39.48
N LYS A 122 -1.54 -22.73 -38.36
CA LYS A 122 -2.73 -22.04 -37.84
C LYS A 122 -3.22 -20.93 -38.77
N LEU A 123 -2.30 -20.14 -39.32
CA LEU A 123 -2.58 -19.14 -40.35
C LEU A 123 -3.21 -19.77 -41.59
N THR A 124 -2.62 -20.87 -42.06
CA THR A 124 -3.11 -21.60 -43.25
C THR A 124 -4.49 -22.21 -43.01
N ALA A 125 -4.73 -22.76 -41.81
CA ALA A 125 -6.04 -23.29 -41.43
C ALA A 125 -7.12 -22.20 -41.42
N TYR A 126 -6.83 -21.03 -40.87
CA TYR A 126 -7.77 -19.90 -40.84
C TYR A 126 -8.08 -19.37 -42.25
N VAL A 127 -7.04 -19.17 -43.09
CA VAL A 127 -7.19 -18.70 -44.47
C VAL A 127 -8.00 -19.69 -45.32
N ASN A 128 -7.83 -20.98 -45.10
CA ASN A 128 -8.63 -22.01 -45.77
C ASN A 128 -10.09 -22.00 -45.29
N GLN A 129 -10.34 -21.61 -44.04
CA GLN A 129 -11.67 -21.51 -43.46
C GLN A 129 -12.42 -20.27 -43.97
N SER A 130 -11.75 -19.12 -44.11
CA SER A 130 -12.31 -17.92 -44.75
C SER A 130 -12.54 -18.10 -46.25
N SER A 131 -11.83 -19.04 -46.89
CA SER A 131 -12.03 -19.42 -48.30
C SER A 131 -13.26 -20.31 -48.54
N LEU A 132 -13.89 -20.89 -47.50
CA LEU A 132 -15.07 -21.75 -47.62
C LEU A 132 -16.41 -20.98 -47.63
N ASP A 133 -16.39 -19.67 -47.40
CA ASP A 133 -17.59 -18.81 -47.43
C ASP A 133 -17.81 -18.04 -48.74
N LYS A 134 -17.01 -18.31 -49.80
CA LYS A 134 -17.27 -17.78 -51.15
C LYS A 134 -17.44 -18.88 -52.20
N PRO A 135 -18.45 -18.81 -53.07
CA PRO A 135 -18.71 -19.82 -54.07
C PRO A 135 -17.54 -19.88 -55.06
N ALA A 136 -17.04 -21.11 -55.24
CA ALA A 136 -15.91 -21.43 -56.10
C ALA A 136 -16.11 -20.94 -57.54
N ASN A 137 -15.08 -20.29 -58.08
CA ASN A 137 -14.79 -20.41 -59.50
C ASN A 137 -13.29 -20.65 -59.66
N SER A 138 -12.97 -21.83 -60.19
CA SER A 138 -11.63 -22.40 -60.27
C SER A 138 -10.67 -21.53 -61.08
N THR A 139 -9.53 -21.17 -60.51
CA THR A 139 -8.25 -21.18 -61.25
C THR A 139 -7.11 -21.44 -60.27
N SER A 140 -6.39 -22.54 -60.51
CA SER A 140 -5.17 -22.93 -59.80
C SER A 140 -4.10 -21.87 -60.01
N GLY A 141 -3.78 -21.10 -58.97
CA GLY A 141 -2.64 -20.19 -58.92
C GLY A 141 -1.66 -20.66 -57.84
N ASN A 142 -0.41 -20.88 -58.23
CA ASN A 142 0.65 -21.33 -57.32
C ASN A 142 1.04 -20.17 -56.40
N ALA A 143 0.70 -20.24 -55.11
CA ALA A 143 1.12 -19.24 -54.12
C ALA A 143 2.58 -19.54 -53.70
N SER A 144 3.52 -18.84 -54.32
CA SER A 144 4.91 -18.74 -53.85
C SER A 144 5.07 -17.35 -53.24
N LEU A 145 5.18 -17.28 -51.92
CA LEU A 145 5.33 -16.02 -51.20
C LEU A 145 6.50 -16.17 -50.23
N LEU A 146 7.72 -16.12 -50.76
CA LEU A 146 8.94 -15.73 -50.04
C LEU A 146 10.03 -15.41 -51.07
N ALA A 147 10.16 -14.14 -51.44
CA ALA A 147 11.44 -13.52 -51.77
C ALA A 147 11.23 -12.02 -51.88
N GLU A 148 11.47 -11.30 -50.79
CA GLU A 148 12.17 -10.01 -50.88
C GLU A 148 12.79 -9.70 -49.52
N GLU A 149 14.12 -9.70 -49.53
CA GLU A 149 15.01 -9.27 -48.48
C GLU A 149 15.16 -7.75 -48.64
N GLU A 150 14.53 -6.95 -47.80
CA GLU A 150 14.69 -5.49 -47.82
C GLU A 150 15.16 -5.01 -46.45
N VAL A 151 16.35 -4.43 -46.49
CA VAL A 151 17.10 -3.79 -45.41
C VAL A 151 16.32 -2.56 -44.93
N PHE A 152 15.99 -2.52 -43.65
CA PHE A 152 15.35 -1.37 -43.01
C PHE A 152 16.35 -0.21 -42.84
N GLU A 153 16.25 0.82 -43.68
CA GLU A 153 16.82 2.13 -43.40
C GLU A 153 15.73 3.21 -43.47
N SER A 154 15.72 4.04 -42.42
CA SER A 154 14.64 4.96 -42.06
C SER A 154 14.79 6.32 -42.73
N SER A 155 13.64 6.94 -43.00
CA SER A 155 13.36 8.38 -43.20
C SER A 155 13.21 8.88 -44.65
N GLY A 156 12.00 9.38 -44.96
CA GLY A 156 11.69 10.14 -46.16
C GLY A 156 10.22 9.99 -46.57
N GLU A 157 9.41 11.02 -46.35
CA GLU A 157 8.05 11.14 -46.91
C GLU A 157 8.11 11.30 -48.43
N GLU A 158 7.45 10.44 -49.20
CA GLU A 158 7.18 10.67 -50.62
C GLU A 158 5.78 10.18 -51.00
N TYR A 159 5.05 11.05 -51.70
CA TYR A 159 3.66 10.86 -52.15
C TYR A 159 3.57 9.73 -53.19
N LEU A 160 2.64 8.78 -53.02
CA LEU A 160 2.36 7.76 -54.03
C LEU A 160 1.08 8.09 -54.82
N GLU A 161 1.24 8.11 -56.15
CA GLU A 161 0.19 8.18 -57.17
C GLU A 161 -0.75 6.96 -57.07
N GLU A 162 -2.05 7.21 -57.29
CA GLU A 162 -3.08 6.17 -57.40
C GLU A 162 -2.86 5.34 -58.67
N GLY A 163 -2.21 4.18 -58.53
CA GLY A 163 -2.24 3.10 -59.50
C GLY A 163 -3.37 2.12 -59.19
N GLU A 164 -4.31 1.96 -60.12
CA GLU A 164 -5.37 0.93 -60.06
C GLU A 164 -4.76 -0.47 -60.00
N GLY A 165 -4.67 -1.02 -58.79
CA GLY A 165 -4.38 -2.43 -58.51
C GLY A 165 -5.63 -3.12 -57.99
N ASP A 166 -6.03 -4.20 -58.64
CA ASP A 166 -7.22 -5.01 -58.38
C ASP A 166 -7.27 -5.48 -56.91
N TYR A 167 -8.15 -4.85 -56.12
CA TYR A 167 -8.31 -5.09 -54.69
C TYR A 167 -9.12 -6.38 -54.46
N PHE A 168 -8.42 -7.51 -54.57
CA PHE A 168 -8.99 -8.82 -54.25
C PHE A 168 -9.04 -9.03 -52.73
N GLY A 169 -10.19 -8.73 -52.12
CA GLY A 169 -10.63 -9.28 -50.84
C GLY A 169 -9.88 -8.80 -49.60
N GLY A 170 -9.97 -7.52 -49.26
CA GLY A 170 -9.53 -7.03 -47.96
C GLY A 170 -10.38 -7.60 -46.83
N SER A 171 -9.77 -8.45 -46.00
CA SER A 171 -10.24 -8.70 -44.63
C SER A 171 -10.44 -7.37 -43.91
N THR A 172 -11.51 -7.24 -43.14
CA THR A 172 -11.75 -6.03 -42.34
C THR A 172 -10.62 -5.84 -41.33
N GLU A 173 -10.30 -4.59 -40.96
CA GLU A 173 -9.28 -4.33 -39.93
C GLU A 173 -9.57 -5.06 -38.60
N GLU A 174 -10.84 -5.34 -38.32
CA GLU A 174 -11.28 -6.09 -37.14
C GLU A 174 -10.93 -7.58 -37.26
N GLU A 175 -11.15 -8.20 -38.42
CA GLU A 175 -10.77 -9.60 -38.68
C GLU A 175 -9.26 -9.80 -38.62
N VAL A 176 -8.47 -8.87 -39.16
CA VAL A 176 -6.99 -8.94 -39.10
C VAL A 176 -6.48 -8.88 -37.65
N LYS A 177 -7.05 -7.99 -36.84
CA LYS A 177 -6.71 -7.87 -35.41
C LYS A 177 -7.12 -9.10 -34.61
N GLU A 178 -8.27 -9.71 -34.94
CA GLU A 178 -8.72 -10.94 -34.29
C GLU A 178 -7.77 -12.11 -34.60
N ILE A 179 -7.29 -12.22 -35.84
CA ILE A 179 -6.32 -13.22 -36.25
C ILE A 179 -4.97 -13.01 -35.54
N GLU A 180 -4.47 -11.78 -35.50
CA GLU A 180 -3.20 -11.44 -34.84
C GLU A 180 -3.25 -11.80 -33.35
N TYR A 181 -4.35 -11.46 -32.67
CA TYR A 181 -4.58 -11.81 -31.27
C TYR A 181 -4.58 -13.33 -31.03
N MET A 182 -5.29 -14.09 -31.87
CA MET A 182 -5.34 -15.55 -31.74
C MET A 182 -3.96 -16.20 -31.94
N ILE A 183 -3.15 -15.68 -32.87
CA ILE A 183 -1.79 -16.16 -33.11
C ILE A 183 -0.90 -15.85 -31.91
N GLU A 184 -0.98 -14.64 -31.38
CA GLU A 184 -0.23 -14.23 -30.20
C GLU A 184 -0.57 -15.13 -29.01
N GLU A 185 -1.85 -15.31 -28.68
CA GLU A 185 -2.26 -16.18 -27.57
C GLU A 185 -1.79 -17.64 -27.75
N ALA A 186 -1.91 -18.16 -28.97
CA ALA A 186 -1.46 -19.50 -29.31
C ALA A 186 0.06 -19.66 -29.12
N LEU A 187 0.83 -18.68 -29.56
CA LEU A 187 2.28 -18.66 -29.41
C LEU A 187 2.67 -18.57 -27.92
N LEU A 188 2.04 -17.68 -27.17
CA LEU A 188 2.29 -17.51 -25.73
C LEU A 188 1.95 -18.76 -24.93
N ALA A 189 0.83 -19.42 -25.24
CA ALA A 189 0.44 -20.66 -24.58
C ALA A 189 1.46 -21.78 -24.82
N ASN A 190 1.96 -21.91 -26.05
CA ASN A 190 2.97 -22.91 -26.38
C ASN A 190 4.33 -22.61 -25.73
N ILE A 191 4.71 -21.33 -25.62
CA ILE A 191 5.96 -20.91 -24.98
C ILE A 191 5.90 -21.10 -23.46
N ALA A 192 4.75 -20.84 -22.83
CA ALA A 192 4.57 -20.99 -21.38
C ALA A 192 4.72 -22.43 -20.86
N LEU A 193 4.64 -23.44 -21.76
CA LEU A 193 4.86 -24.85 -21.42
C LEU A 193 6.34 -25.25 -21.46
N GLU A 194 7.20 -24.38 -21.97
CA GLU A 194 8.61 -24.65 -22.11
C GLU A 194 9.34 -24.53 -20.75
N ASN A 195 10.55 -25.10 -20.65
CA ASN A 195 11.33 -25.02 -19.42
C ASN A 195 11.98 -23.63 -19.24
N ASP A 196 12.39 -23.33 -18.00
CA ASP A 196 12.99 -22.03 -17.66
C ASP A 196 14.26 -21.73 -18.46
N SER A 197 15.09 -22.75 -18.75
CA SER A 197 16.33 -22.58 -19.53
C SER A 197 16.07 -22.16 -20.98
N THR A 198 15.12 -22.78 -21.66
CA THR A 198 14.71 -22.44 -23.02
C THR A 198 13.99 -21.09 -23.07
N LEU A 199 13.15 -20.79 -22.08
CA LEU A 199 12.50 -19.47 -21.93
C LEU A 199 13.56 -18.37 -21.78
N PHE A 200 14.59 -18.64 -20.97
CA PHE A 200 15.72 -17.74 -20.80
C PHE A 200 16.50 -17.53 -22.11
N GLU A 201 16.72 -18.57 -22.91
CA GLU A 201 17.42 -18.47 -24.20
C GLU A 201 16.62 -17.73 -25.27
N MET A 202 15.30 -17.94 -25.35
CA MET A 202 14.40 -17.21 -26.25
C MET A 202 14.22 -15.75 -25.83
N GLY A 203 14.35 -15.49 -24.53
CA GLY A 203 14.29 -14.17 -23.93
C GLY A 203 15.53 -13.33 -24.18
N HIS A 204 15.31 -12.04 -24.00
CA HIS A 204 16.27 -10.96 -24.09
C HIS A 204 17.24 -10.97 -22.89
N GLN A 205 18.57 -10.89 -23.13
CA GLN A 205 19.58 -11.03 -22.07
C GLN A 205 19.91 -9.69 -21.41
N PHE A 206 20.35 -9.70 -20.15
CA PHE A 206 20.66 -8.47 -19.42
C PHE A 206 21.67 -7.57 -20.15
N GLU A 207 22.72 -8.18 -20.69
CA GLU A 207 23.79 -7.49 -21.43
C GLU A 207 23.32 -6.88 -22.76
N ASP A 208 22.18 -7.33 -23.31
CA ASP A 208 21.58 -6.78 -24.53
C ASP A 208 20.85 -5.44 -24.24
N PHE A 209 20.48 -5.15 -22.99
CA PHE A 209 19.76 -3.92 -22.59
C PHE A 209 20.61 -2.95 -21.80
N VAL A 210 21.43 -3.47 -20.89
CA VAL A 210 22.11 -2.66 -19.88
C VAL A 210 23.56 -2.50 -20.26
N PHE A 211 23.83 -1.49 -21.07
CA PHE A 211 25.20 -1.15 -21.51
C PHE A 211 26.02 -0.43 -20.43
N HIS A 212 25.36 0.36 -19.58
CA HIS A 212 26.02 1.14 -18.54
C HIS A 212 25.08 1.35 -17.35
N CYS A 213 25.61 1.20 -16.14
CA CYS A 213 24.90 1.51 -14.91
C CYS A 213 25.75 2.41 -14.02
N SER A 214 25.18 3.55 -13.61
CA SER A 214 25.80 4.41 -12.60
C SER A 214 24.79 4.83 -11.55
N PHE A 215 25.19 4.70 -10.28
CA PHE A 215 24.42 5.16 -9.15
C PHE A 215 25.27 6.12 -8.31
N ARG A 216 24.84 7.38 -8.23
CA ARG A 216 25.51 8.44 -7.47
C ARG A 216 27.01 8.61 -7.85
N GLY A 217 27.34 8.38 -9.12
CA GLY A 217 28.70 8.52 -9.64
C GLY A 217 29.60 7.29 -9.49
N TYR A 218 29.07 6.17 -8.97
CA TYR A 218 29.75 4.88 -8.93
C TYR A 218 29.13 3.91 -9.93
N ASP A 219 29.92 2.99 -10.48
CA ASP A 219 29.42 1.86 -11.27
C ASP A 219 28.58 0.96 -10.36
N CYS A 220 27.53 0.34 -10.90
CA CYS A 220 26.63 -0.54 -10.16
C CYS A 220 27.19 -1.97 -9.97
N ARG A 221 28.33 -2.31 -10.58
CA ARG A 221 29.00 -3.62 -10.48
C ARG A 221 29.70 -3.90 -9.15
#